data_AF-A0A535F4D8-F1
#
_entry.id   AF-A0A535F4D8-F1
#
_cell.length_a   1.000
_cell.length_b   1.000
_cell.length_c   1.000
_cell.angle_alpha   90.00
_cell.angle_beta   90.00
_cell.angle_gamma   90.00
#
_symmetry.space_group_name_H-M   'P 1'
#
loop_
_entity.id
_entity.type
_entity.pdbx_description
1 polymer ?
#
loop_
_entity_poly.entity_id
_entity_poly.type
_entity_poly.pdbx_seq_one_letter_code
_entity_poly.pdbx_strand_id
1 'polypeptide(L)'
;MTIQFLRGNSQSPRGHAILFARVSGDARAIYCTYCVVPPIPMSIAKWLPPMLAAQLPAEELREATNITGTPIPPMLEEVSSLEYLDSLAERREDDLCDMGTINSRDEMTRMQMAITGSQEYGQLYASYTSPLKPIEAKFSEPIELDELDTNELLYQTMSDRQKLAELGKLIGTARYAIEGNDAQLQEETQKKMLLISRLLAEKYRGKELVKAAINPDAQGAKLAELYLSRAYKLLDEEYADIPGIERSIRELQE
;
A
#
# COMPACT_ATOMS: atom_id res chain seq x y z
N MET A 1 15.77 -9.48 -27.07
CA MET A 1 15.04 -10.45 -27.91
C MET A 1 13.88 -9.71 -28.54
N THR A 2 13.34 -10.20 -29.65
CA THR A 2 12.16 -9.59 -30.27
C THR A 2 11.09 -10.64 -30.38
N ILE A 3 9.93 -10.41 -29.77
CA ILE A 3 8.81 -11.34 -29.86
C ILE A 3 8.25 -11.37 -31.28
N GLN A 4 8.02 -12.58 -31.80
CA GLN A 4 7.45 -12.78 -33.14
C GLN A 4 6.00 -13.22 -33.02
N PHE A 5 5.08 -12.46 -33.62
CA PHE A 5 3.67 -12.80 -33.66
C PHE A 5 3.44 -13.90 -34.71
N LEU A 6 2.95 -15.05 -34.27
CA LEU A 6 2.43 -16.11 -35.14
C LEU A 6 0.93 -15.93 -35.38
N ARG A 7 0.21 -15.42 -34.37
CA ARG A 7 -1.19 -15.01 -34.44
C ARG A 7 -1.33 -13.64 -33.80
N GLY A 8 -2.15 -12.78 -34.39
CA GLY A 8 -2.30 -11.39 -33.95
C GLY A 8 -1.53 -10.40 -34.80
N ASN A 9 -1.38 -9.18 -34.30
CA ASN A 9 -0.68 -8.11 -35.00
C ASN A 9 0.07 -7.22 -34.01
N SER A 10 1.40 -7.07 -34.18
CA SER A 10 2.24 -6.26 -33.30
C SER A 10 1.90 -4.76 -33.32
N GLN A 11 1.21 -4.28 -34.35
CA GLN A 11 0.73 -2.88 -34.45
C GLN A 11 -0.65 -2.68 -33.83
N SER A 12 -1.37 -3.76 -33.54
CA SER A 12 -2.67 -3.72 -32.89
C SER A 12 -2.82 -4.92 -31.94
N PRO A 13 -1.93 -5.05 -30.93
CA PRO A 13 -1.97 -6.15 -29.99
C PRO A 13 -3.25 -6.12 -29.17
N ARG A 14 -3.74 -7.30 -28.79
CA ARG A 14 -5.05 -7.46 -28.15
C ARG A 14 -5.08 -7.08 -26.67
N GLY A 15 -3.92 -7.02 -26.01
CA GLY A 15 -3.78 -6.79 -24.56
C GLY A 15 -3.62 -8.08 -23.77
N HIS A 16 -3.65 -9.22 -24.44
CA HIS A 16 -3.46 -10.54 -23.87
C HIS A 16 -2.84 -11.49 -24.90
N ALA A 17 -1.87 -12.28 -24.46
CA ALA A 17 -1.09 -13.13 -25.35
C ALA A 17 -0.63 -14.43 -24.69
N ILE A 18 -0.54 -15.49 -25.49
CA ILE A 18 0.22 -16.69 -25.15
C ILE A 18 1.65 -16.48 -25.66
N LEU A 19 2.59 -16.44 -24.73
CA LEU A 19 4.02 -16.29 -25.04
C LEU A 19 4.70 -17.65 -24.88
N PHE A 20 5.42 -18.13 -25.90
CA PHE A 20 6.08 -19.43 -25.83
C PHE A 20 7.53 -19.39 -26.33
N ALA A 21 8.33 -20.37 -25.89
CA ALA A 21 9.70 -20.57 -26.32
C ALA A 21 9.95 -22.05 -26.62
N ARG A 22 10.84 -22.33 -27.58
CA ARG A 22 11.25 -23.71 -27.93
C ARG A 22 12.46 -24.14 -27.12
N VAL A 23 12.51 -25.40 -26.75
CA VAL A 23 13.67 -25.93 -26.01
C VAL A 23 14.85 -26.14 -26.97
N SER A 24 16.00 -25.58 -26.61
CA SER A 24 17.25 -25.80 -27.35
C SER A 24 17.63 -27.28 -27.33
N GLY A 25 17.74 -27.88 -28.51
CA GLY A 25 18.10 -29.30 -28.66
C GLY A 25 16.91 -30.28 -28.61
N ASP A 26 15.69 -29.80 -28.40
CA ASP A 26 14.45 -30.58 -28.54
C ASP A 26 13.39 -29.77 -29.28
N ALA A 27 13.20 -30.08 -30.57
CA ALA A 27 12.28 -29.34 -31.44
C ALA A 27 10.79 -29.54 -31.09
N ARG A 28 10.45 -30.49 -30.23
CA ARG A 28 9.06 -30.78 -29.83
C ARG A 28 8.70 -30.18 -28.48
N ALA A 29 9.67 -30.01 -27.60
CA ALA A 29 9.44 -29.42 -26.29
C ALA A 29 9.31 -27.89 -26.38
N ILE A 30 8.24 -27.37 -25.79
CA ILE A 30 7.95 -25.94 -25.70
C ILE A 30 7.51 -25.56 -24.29
N TYR A 31 7.89 -24.37 -23.89
CA TYR A 31 7.41 -23.74 -22.66
C TYR A 31 6.57 -22.51 -22.98
N CYS A 32 5.53 -22.22 -22.21
CA CYS A 32 4.73 -21.02 -22.39
C CYS A 32 4.26 -20.38 -21.10
N THR A 33 3.91 -19.09 -21.17
CA THR A 33 3.16 -18.38 -20.14
C THR A 33 2.04 -17.57 -20.80
N TYR A 34 1.03 -17.18 -20.03
CA TYR A 34 0.04 -16.22 -20.46
C TYR A 34 0.45 -14.81 -20.02
N CYS A 35 0.49 -13.85 -20.93
CA CYS A 35 0.69 -12.45 -20.62
C CYS A 35 -0.67 -11.74 -20.63
N VAL A 36 -0.96 -11.00 -19.56
CA VAL A 36 -2.11 -10.09 -19.49
C VAL A 36 -1.62 -8.67 -19.25
N VAL A 37 -2.18 -7.73 -20.02
CA VAL A 37 -1.99 -6.29 -19.83
C VAL A 37 -3.28 -5.72 -19.26
N PRO A 38 -3.29 -5.20 -18.02
CA PRO A 38 -4.49 -4.62 -17.44
C PRO A 38 -5.00 -3.44 -18.31
N PRO A 39 -6.27 -3.47 -18.77
CA PRO A 39 -6.80 -2.39 -19.61
C PRO A 39 -7.05 -1.10 -18.83
N ILE A 40 -7.10 -1.18 -17.50
CA ILE A 40 -7.18 -0.05 -16.58
C ILE A 40 -5.88 -0.04 -15.78
N PRO A 41 -5.18 1.11 -15.68
CA PRO A 41 -3.95 1.22 -14.91
C PRO A 41 -4.13 0.67 -13.49
N MET A 42 -3.43 -0.42 -13.19
CA MET A 42 -3.44 -1.06 -11.89
C MET A 42 -2.13 -0.73 -11.18
N SER A 43 -2.24 -0.14 -10.00
CA SER A 43 -1.12 0.05 -9.09
C SER A 43 -1.30 -0.91 -7.92
N ILE A 44 -0.37 -1.86 -7.77
CA ILE A 44 -0.30 -2.74 -6.60
C ILE A 44 -0.01 -1.92 -5.34
N ALA A 45 0.72 -0.80 -5.46
CA ALA A 45 0.99 0.10 -4.33
C ALA A 45 -0.30 0.60 -3.65
N LYS A 46 -1.39 0.82 -4.39
CA LYS A 46 -2.70 1.21 -3.83
C LYS A 46 -3.36 0.13 -2.98
N TRP A 47 -2.94 -1.12 -3.14
CA TRP A 47 -3.47 -2.29 -2.44
C TRP A 47 -2.50 -2.85 -1.40
N LEU A 48 -1.31 -2.26 -1.29
CA LEU A 48 -0.33 -2.66 -0.30
C LEU A 48 -0.73 -2.10 1.07
N PRO A 49 -0.83 -2.94 2.12
CA PRO A 49 -1.00 -2.44 3.47
C PRO A 49 0.14 -1.45 3.81
N PRO A 50 -0.14 -0.31 4.47
CA PRO A 50 0.87 0.72 4.76
C PRO A 50 2.11 0.19 5.47
N MET A 51 1.93 -0.79 6.38
CA MET A 51 3.02 -1.45 7.09
C MET A 51 4.00 -2.21 6.19
N LEU A 52 3.52 -2.77 5.08
CA LEU A 52 4.34 -3.45 4.08
C LEU A 52 4.96 -2.43 3.12
N ALA A 53 4.22 -1.39 2.75
CA ALA A 53 4.70 -0.35 1.83
C ALA A 53 5.92 0.37 2.42
N ALA A 54 5.92 0.66 3.72
CA ALA A 54 7.04 1.30 4.41
C ALA A 54 8.33 0.47 4.44
N GLN A 55 8.29 -0.82 4.11
CA GLN A 55 9.44 -1.72 4.11
C GLN A 55 10.07 -1.90 2.72
N LEU A 56 9.39 -1.43 1.66
CA LEU A 56 9.88 -1.59 0.30
C LEU A 56 10.75 -0.40 -0.12
N PRO A 57 11.81 -0.64 -0.91
CA PRO A 57 12.55 0.41 -1.60
C PRO A 57 11.63 1.28 -2.48
N ALA A 58 11.95 2.56 -2.61
CA ALA A 58 11.15 3.50 -3.41
C ALA A 58 11.04 3.07 -4.89
N GLU A 59 12.08 2.46 -5.44
CA GLU A 59 12.12 1.89 -6.79
C GLU A 59 11.08 0.76 -6.97
N GLU A 60 10.97 -0.16 -6.01
CA GLU A 60 9.99 -1.26 -6.07
C GLU A 60 8.55 -0.76 -5.92
N LEU A 61 8.34 0.27 -5.10
CA LEU A 61 7.07 0.99 -5.01
C LEU A 61 6.67 1.65 -6.34
N ARG A 62 7.64 2.25 -7.05
CA ARG A 62 7.41 2.86 -8.37
C ARG A 62 7.09 1.83 -9.43
N GLU A 63 7.77 0.68 -9.44
CA GLU A 63 7.42 -0.44 -10.32
C GLU A 63 6.03 -1.00 -10.01
N ALA A 64 5.66 -1.06 -8.72
CA ALA A 64 4.32 -1.42 -8.28
C ALA A 64 3.22 -0.39 -8.68
N THR A 65 3.57 0.78 -9.22
CA THR A 65 2.58 1.76 -9.70
C THR A 65 2.14 1.58 -11.14
N ASN A 66 2.93 0.90 -11.99
CA ASN A 66 2.63 0.76 -13.41
C ASN A 66 2.93 -0.67 -13.90
N ILE A 67 1.94 -1.55 -13.78
CA ILE A 67 2.04 -2.90 -14.34
C ILE A 67 1.72 -2.84 -15.83
N THR A 68 2.74 -2.99 -16.68
CA THR A 68 2.56 -2.92 -18.15
C THR A 68 2.26 -4.29 -18.76
N GLY A 69 2.65 -5.40 -18.13
CA GLY A 69 2.36 -6.76 -18.60
C GLY A 69 2.79 -7.79 -17.57
N THR A 70 1.91 -8.75 -17.27
CA THR A 70 2.12 -9.74 -16.20
C THR A 70 2.10 -11.17 -16.74
N PRO A 71 3.17 -11.95 -16.52
CA PRO A 71 3.18 -13.38 -16.83
C PRO A 71 2.38 -14.17 -15.78
N ILE A 72 1.51 -15.06 -16.26
CA ILE A 72 0.71 -15.98 -15.45
C ILE A 72 0.73 -17.35 -16.14
N PRO A 73 1.39 -18.37 -15.57
CA PRO A 73 2.22 -18.34 -14.37
C PRO A 73 3.51 -17.51 -14.54
N PRO A 74 4.20 -17.12 -13.44
CA PRO A 74 5.39 -16.25 -13.50
C PRO A 74 6.61 -16.90 -14.17
N MET A 75 6.52 -18.19 -14.49
CA MET A 75 7.55 -18.96 -15.19
C MET A 75 6.92 -19.58 -16.45
N LEU A 76 7.69 -19.75 -17.51
CA LEU A 76 7.23 -20.51 -18.68
C LEU A 76 7.03 -21.96 -18.29
N GLU A 77 5.85 -22.55 -18.47
CA GLU A 77 5.52 -23.94 -18.13
C GLU A 77 5.43 -24.85 -19.35
N GLU A 78 5.69 -26.15 -19.14
CA GLU A 78 5.70 -27.13 -20.24
C GLU A 78 4.28 -27.34 -20.76
N VAL A 79 4.14 -27.40 -22.08
CA VAL A 79 2.87 -27.71 -22.72
C VAL A 79 3.00 -28.77 -23.78
N SER A 80 1.87 -29.38 -24.13
CA SER A 80 1.82 -30.60 -24.95
C SER A 80 2.26 -30.39 -26.40
N SER A 81 1.94 -29.25 -27.03
CA SER A 81 2.24 -29.01 -28.45
C SER A 81 1.96 -27.55 -28.87
N LEU A 82 2.57 -27.11 -29.97
CA LEU A 82 2.28 -25.80 -30.56
C LEU A 82 0.86 -25.74 -31.14
N GLU A 83 0.37 -26.85 -31.69
CA GLU A 83 -0.99 -26.98 -32.22
C GLU A 83 -2.05 -26.75 -31.14
N TYR A 84 -1.78 -27.21 -29.91
CA TYR A 84 -2.63 -26.92 -28.75
C TYR A 84 -2.65 -25.42 -28.43
N LEU A 85 -1.49 -24.75 -28.43
CA LEU A 85 -1.42 -23.31 -28.19
C LEU A 85 -2.12 -22.49 -29.26
N ASP A 86 -2.00 -22.87 -30.55
CA ASP A 86 -2.70 -22.19 -31.63
C ASP A 86 -4.22 -22.36 -31.53
N SER A 87 -4.68 -23.57 -31.23
CA SER A 87 -6.10 -23.85 -30.99
C SER A 87 -6.65 -23.07 -29.79
N LEU A 88 -5.84 -22.90 -28.74
CA LEU A 88 -6.21 -22.14 -27.54
C LEU A 88 -6.27 -20.64 -27.85
N ALA A 89 -5.26 -20.11 -28.53
CA ALA A 89 -5.19 -18.72 -28.97
C ALA A 89 -6.36 -18.36 -29.89
N GLU A 90 -6.74 -19.26 -30.80
CA GLU A 90 -7.91 -19.08 -31.65
C GLU A 90 -9.21 -18.92 -30.85
N ARG A 91 -9.47 -19.84 -29.92
CA ARG A 91 -10.72 -19.87 -29.15
C ARG A 91 -10.90 -18.68 -28.23
N ARG A 92 -9.79 -18.17 -27.69
CA ARG A 92 -9.76 -17.04 -26.76
C ARG A 92 -9.56 -15.70 -27.46
N GLU A 93 -9.27 -15.76 -28.75
CA GLU A 93 -8.76 -14.64 -29.51
C GLU A 93 -7.56 -13.99 -28.83
N ASP A 94 -6.58 -14.79 -28.40
CA ASP A 94 -5.32 -14.31 -27.87
C ASP A 94 -4.32 -14.07 -29.01
N ASP A 95 -3.37 -13.15 -28.80
CA ASP A 95 -2.16 -13.12 -29.63
C ASP A 95 -1.30 -14.36 -29.30
N LEU A 96 -0.64 -14.95 -30.28
CA LEU A 96 0.31 -16.05 -30.09
C LEU A 96 1.70 -15.58 -30.50
N CYS A 97 2.61 -15.51 -29.53
CA CYS A 97 3.93 -14.92 -29.72
C CYS A 97 5.05 -15.90 -29.38
N ASP A 98 6.00 -16.00 -30.29
CA ASP A 98 7.22 -16.77 -30.19
C ASP A 98 8.35 -15.89 -29.63
N MET A 99 8.94 -16.32 -28.52
CA MET A 99 10.04 -15.63 -27.84
C MET A 99 11.41 -16.22 -28.20
N GLY A 100 11.47 -17.20 -29.11
CA GLY A 100 12.70 -17.85 -29.54
C GLY A 100 12.99 -19.15 -28.80
N THR A 101 14.27 -19.38 -28.47
CA THR A 101 14.74 -20.64 -27.90
C THR A 101 15.28 -20.47 -26.48
N ILE A 102 15.03 -21.45 -25.62
CA ILE A 102 15.48 -21.47 -24.22
C ILE A 102 16.20 -22.78 -23.89
N ASN A 103 17.24 -22.70 -23.06
CA ASN A 103 17.84 -23.88 -22.46
C ASN A 103 17.00 -24.32 -21.24
N SER A 104 16.36 -25.48 -21.32
CA SER A 104 15.28 -25.91 -20.42
C SER A 104 15.66 -26.14 -18.95
N ARG A 105 16.96 -26.27 -18.65
CA ARG A 105 17.42 -26.77 -17.34
C ARG A 105 17.48 -25.72 -16.23
N ASP A 106 17.29 -24.45 -16.55
CA ASP A 106 17.40 -23.36 -15.58
C ASP A 106 16.04 -22.66 -15.37
N GLU A 107 15.46 -22.88 -14.18
CA GLU A 107 14.21 -22.25 -13.74
C GLU A 107 14.30 -20.73 -13.71
N MET A 108 15.46 -20.18 -13.32
CA MET A 108 15.68 -18.73 -13.30
C MET A 108 15.63 -18.15 -14.70
N THR A 109 16.22 -18.85 -15.68
CA THR A 109 16.16 -18.44 -17.09
C THR A 109 14.71 -18.49 -17.62
N ARG A 110 13.91 -19.51 -17.25
CA ARG A 110 12.48 -19.60 -17.63
C ARG A 110 11.66 -18.45 -17.03
N MET A 111 11.87 -18.13 -15.76
CA MET A 111 11.20 -17.02 -15.08
C MET A 111 11.59 -15.68 -15.70
N GLN A 112 12.88 -15.44 -15.91
CA GLN A 112 13.36 -14.20 -16.52
C GLN A 112 12.80 -14.00 -17.94
N MET A 113 12.73 -15.06 -18.74
CA MET A 113 12.17 -14.99 -20.10
C MET A 113 10.67 -14.66 -20.08
N ALA A 114 9.90 -15.24 -19.15
CA ALA A 114 8.48 -14.92 -18.96
C ALA A 114 8.26 -13.44 -18.60
N ILE A 115 9.06 -12.90 -17.68
CA ILE A 115 9.02 -11.49 -17.27
C ILE A 115 9.36 -10.58 -18.44
N THR A 116 10.51 -10.80 -19.08
CA THR A 116 10.98 -9.95 -20.18
C THR A 116 10.01 -9.97 -21.37
N GLY A 117 9.50 -11.14 -21.76
CA GLY A 117 8.53 -11.26 -22.85
C GLY A 117 7.20 -10.57 -22.55
N SER A 118 6.73 -10.65 -21.30
CA SER A 118 5.50 -9.98 -20.88
C SER A 118 5.66 -8.46 -20.82
N GLN A 119 6.82 -7.96 -20.39
CA GLN A 119 7.13 -6.54 -20.43
C GLN A 119 7.21 -6.02 -21.87
N GLU A 120 7.86 -6.75 -22.78
CA GLU A 120 7.96 -6.38 -24.20
C GLU A 120 6.58 -6.32 -24.85
N TYR A 121 5.74 -7.35 -24.66
CA TYR A 121 4.37 -7.34 -25.16
C TYR A 121 3.54 -6.20 -24.55
N GLY A 122 3.69 -5.96 -23.25
CA GLY A 122 3.05 -4.85 -22.55
C GLY A 122 3.39 -3.48 -23.16
N GLN A 123 4.64 -3.25 -23.52
CA GLN A 123 5.08 -2.01 -24.18
C GLN A 123 4.44 -1.83 -25.57
N LEU A 124 4.29 -2.90 -26.34
CA LEU A 124 3.58 -2.85 -27.63
C LEU A 124 2.12 -2.44 -27.42
N TYR A 125 1.45 -3.05 -26.44
CA TYR A 125 0.06 -2.71 -26.12
C TYR A 125 -0.09 -1.26 -25.64
N ALA A 126 0.76 -0.82 -24.70
CA ALA A 126 0.76 0.55 -24.21
C ALA A 126 0.97 1.57 -25.34
N SER A 127 1.85 1.25 -26.31
CA SER A 127 2.10 2.10 -27.48
C SER A 127 0.87 2.18 -28.39
N TYR A 128 0.19 1.06 -28.62
CA TYR A 128 -1.04 0.99 -29.41
C TYR A 128 -2.19 1.75 -28.76
N THR A 129 -2.33 1.68 -27.43
CA THR A 129 -3.41 2.34 -26.69
C THR A 129 -3.08 3.77 -26.28
N SER A 130 -1.84 4.24 -26.39
CA SER A 130 -1.42 5.60 -26.05
C SER A 130 -2.31 6.72 -26.65
N PRO A 131 -2.81 6.61 -27.90
CA PRO A 131 -3.74 7.58 -28.47
C PRO A 131 -5.13 7.57 -27.83
N LEU A 132 -5.53 6.46 -27.19
CA LEU A 132 -6.76 6.33 -26.41
C LEU A 132 -6.56 7.02 -25.05
N LYS A 133 -6.37 8.34 -25.05
CA LYS A 133 -6.51 9.10 -23.81
C LYS A 133 -7.94 8.89 -23.30
N PRO A 134 -8.14 8.54 -22.01
CA PRO A 134 -9.45 8.65 -21.42
C PRO A 134 -9.98 10.05 -21.74
N ILE A 135 -11.24 10.16 -22.15
CA ILE A 135 -11.93 11.45 -22.03
C ILE A 135 -11.74 11.81 -20.57
N GLU A 136 -10.99 12.89 -20.31
CA GLU A 136 -10.86 13.45 -18.97
C GLU A 136 -12.26 13.86 -18.53
N ALA A 137 -13.01 12.92 -17.97
CA ALA A 137 -13.94 13.29 -16.92
C ALA A 137 -13.07 14.05 -15.94
N LYS A 138 -13.47 15.29 -15.66
CA LYS A 138 -12.95 16.10 -14.55
C LYS A 138 -13.21 15.34 -13.25
N PHE A 139 -12.50 14.25 -13.03
CA PHE A 139 -12.20 13.81 -11.70
C PHE A 139 -11.28 14.90 -11.19
N SER A 140 -11.78 15.63 -10.20
CA SER A 140 -10.96 16.42 -9.29
C SER A 140 -9.64 15.69 -9.09
N GLU A 141 -8.53 16.44 -9.21
CA GLU A 141 -7.17 15.99 -8.93
C GLU A 141 -7.16 14.94 -7.82
N PRO A 142 -6.32 13.89 -7.90
CA PRO A 142 -6.24 12.90 -6.82
C PRO A 142 -6.14 13.69 -5.53
N ILE A 143 -7.15 13.55 -4.67
CA ILE A 143 -7.16 14.21 -3.37
C ILE A 143 -5.83 13.79 -2.76
N GLU A 144 -4.91 14.74 -2.62
CA GLU A 144 -3.75 14.57 -1.76
C GLU A 144 -4.36 14.20 -0.42
N LEU A 145 -4.36 12.90 -0.12
CA LEU A 145 -4.72 12.42 1.21
C LEU A 145 -3.69 13.10 2.09
N ASP A 146 -4.11 14.15 2.78
CA ASP A 146 -3.28 14.84 3.75
C ASP A 146 -2.73 13.76 4.70
N GLU A 147 -1.49 13.88 5.17
CA GLU A 147 -0.96 12.91 6.14
C GLU A 147 -1.90 12.79 7.35
N LEU A 148 -2.66 13.85 7.64
CA LEU A 148 -3.73 13.88 8.62
C LEU A 148 -4.89 12.92 8.29
N ASP A 149 -5.33 12.81 7.03
CA ASP A 149 -6.40 11.89 6.60
C ASP A 149 -5.97 10.43 6.72
N THR A 150 -4.71 10.11 6.40
CA THR A 150 -4.20 8.74 6.54
C THR A 150 -4.08 8.30 8.01
N ASN A 151 -3.62 9.21 8.88
CA ASN A 151 -3.54 8.96 10.31
C ASN A 151 -4.93 8.84 10.95
N GLU A 152 -5.92 9.61 10.48
CA GLU A 152 -7.30 9.51 10.95
C GLU A 152 -7.90 8.14 10.67
N LEU A 153 -7.75 7.63 9.44
CA LEU A 153 -8.20 6.29 9.08
C LEU A 153 -7.52 5.21 9.92
N LEU A 154 -6.21 5.34 10.19
CA LEU A 154 -5.49 4.42 11.07
C LEU A 154 -6.09 4.42 12.49
N TYR A 155 -6.26 5.60 13.09
CA TYR A 155 -6.77 5.71 14.45
C TYR A 155 -8.21 5.21 14.59
N GLN A 156 -9.05 5.33 13.56
CA GLN A 156 -10.41 4.77 13.58
C GLN A 156 -10.42 3.24 13.76
N THR A 157 -9.40 2.53 13.26
CA THR A 157 -9.29 1.07 13.40
C THR A 157 -8.73 0.61 14.75
N MET A 158 -8.14 1.52 15.55
CA MET A 158 -7.53 1.19 16.83
C MET A 158 -8.57 0.97 17.93
N SER A 159 -8.30 0.03 18.84
CA SER A 159 -9.04 -0.08 20.10
C SER A 159 -8.79 1.12 21.02
N ASP A 160 -9.69 1.37 21.98
CA ASP A 160 -9.52 2.43 22.98
C ASP A 160 -8.19 2.31 23.74
N ARG A 161 -7.76 1.08 24.09
CA ARG A 161 -6.47 0.84 24.74
C ARG A 161 -5.30 1.33 23.88
N GLN A 162 -5.32 1.01 22.59
CA GLN A 162 -4.27 1.41 21.67
C GLN A 162 -4.28 2.94 21.46
N LYS A 163 -5.46 3.56 21.36
CA LYS A 163 -5.60 5.03 21.28
C LYS A 163 -5.03 5.73 22.52
N LEU A 164 -5.33 5.22 23.72
CA LEU A 164 -4.77 5.74 24.97
C LEU A 164 -3.24 5.54 25.07
N ALA A 165 -2.73 4.40 24.57
CA ALA A 165 -1.29 4.16 24.52
C ALA A 165 -0.58 5.16 23.58
N GLU A 166 -1.19 5.45 22.43
CA GLU A 166 -0.67 6.42 21.48
C GLU A 166 -0.73 7.86 22.02
N LEU A 167 -1.84 8.24 22.67
CA LEU A 167 -1.90 9.50 23.42
C LEU A 167 -0.81 9.60 24.48
N GLY A 168 -0.49 8.50 25.19
CA GLY A 168 0.61 8.45 26.15
C GLY A 168 1.97 8.77 25.53
N LYS A 169 2.27 8.23 24.34
CA LYS A 169 3.51 8.58 23.61
C LYS A 169 3.51 10.04 23.19
N LEU A 170 2.41 10.52 22.62
CA LEU A 170 2.28 11.90 22.15
C LEU A 170 2.36 12.92 23.30
N ILE A 171 1.90 12.58 24.51
CA ILE A 171 2.14 13.40 25.70
C ILE A 171 3.64 13.57 25.92
N GLY A 172 4.41 12.47 25.90
CA GLY A 172 5.87 12.52 26.04
C GLY A 172 6.53 13.37 24.95
N THR A 173 6.12 13.20 23.69
CA THR A 173 6.60 14.00 22.56
C THR A 173 6.27 15.48 22.73
N ALA A 174 5.06 15.82 23.18
CA ALA A 174 4.65 17.20 23.43
C ALA A 174 5.51 17.84 24.53
N ARG A 175 5.82 17.12 25.62
CA ARG A 175 6.70 17.61 26.68
C ARG A 175 8.11 17.87 26.18
N TYR A 176 8.66 16.94 25.40
CA TYR A 176 9.97 17.09 24.78
C TYR A 176 10.02 18.32 23.85
N ALA A 177 8.99 18.51 23.02
CA ALA A 177 8.91 19.66 22.12
C ALA A 177 8.84 21.00 22.88
N ILE A 178 8.05 21.07 23.95
CA ILE A 178 7.94 22.24 24.81
C ILE A 178 9.29 22.56 25.48
N GLU A 179 9.94 21.57 26.08
CA GLU A 179 11.24 21.74 26.72
C GLU A 179 12.34 22.16 25.72
N GLY A 180 12.25 21.67 24.48
CA GLY A 180 13.13 22.02 23.37
C GLY A 180 12.80 23.33 22.65
N ASN A 181 11.70 24.01 23.00
CA ASN A 181 11.13 25.14 22.25
C ASN A 181 10.90 24.84 20.75
N ASP A 182 10.55 23.60 20.41
CA ASP A 182 10.21 23.18 19.05
C ASP A 182 8.71 23.40 18.78
N ALA A 183 8.39 24.61 18.32
CA ALA A 183 7.00 25.01 18.04
C ALA A 183 6.36 24.18 16.91
N GLN A 184 7.15 23.73 15.93
CA GLN A 184 6.63 22.93 14.82
C GLN A 184 6.23 21.53 15.33
N LEU A 185 7.14 20.86 16.04
CA LEU A 185 6.86 19.55 16.63
C LEU A 185 5.71 19.61 17.63
N GLN A 186 5.61 20.69 18.40
CA GLN A 186 4.49 20.91 19.32
C GLN A 186 3.14 21.01 18.57
N GLU A 187 3.06 21.80 17.50
CA GLU A 187 1.83 21.98 16.73
C GLU A 187 1.39 20.67 16.06
N GLU A 188 2.33 19.96 15.42
CA GLU A 188 2.07 18.66 14.78
C GLU A 188 1.59 17.61 15.80
N THR A 189 2.25 17.54 16.96
CA THR A 189 1.88 16.62 18.05
C THR A 189 0.49 16.96 18.58
N GLN A 190 0.19 18.25 18.80
CA GLN A 190 -1.12 18.69 19.27
C GLN A 190 -2.24 18.31 18.28
N LYS A 191 -2.02 18.48 16.97
CA LYS A 191 -2.99 18.07 15.93
C LYS A 191 -3.32 16.58 16.02
N LYS A 192 -2.29 15.72 16.14
CA LYS A 192 -2.46 14.26 16.29
C LYS A 192 -3.22 13.90 17.57
N MET A 193 -2.88 14.53 18.70
CA MET A 193 -3.57 14.30 19.98
C MET A 193 -5.05 14.69 19.92
N LEU A 194 -5.38 15.82 19.30
CA LEU A 194 -6.77 16.25 19.11
C LEU A 194 -7.57 15.27 18.25
N LEU A 195 -6.93 14.70 17.24
CA LEU A 195 -7.58 13.76 16.34
C LEU A 195 -7.91 12.45 17.06
N ILE A 196 -6.97 11.85 17.79
CA ILE A 196 -7.23 10.66 18.61
C ILE A 196 -8.29 10.95 19.68
N SER A 197 -8.22 12.13 20.32
CA SER A 197 -9.18 12.57 21.34
C SER A 197 -10.62 12.63 20.83
N ARG A 198 -10.85 13.04 19.57
CA ARG A 198 -12.18 13.05 18.95
C ARG A 198 -12.75 11.65 18.70
N LEU A 199 -11.88 10.65 18.52
CA LEU A 199 -12.26 9.25 18.28
C LEU A 199 -12.49 8.46 19.57
N LEU A 200 -12.21 9.05 20.73
CA LEU A 200 -12.45 8.46 22.04
C LEU A 200 -13.80 8.93 22.61
N ALA A 201 -14.43 8.08 23.41
CA ALA A 201 -15.65 8.45 24.13
C ALA A 201 -15.40 9.60 25.11
N GLU A 202 -16.40 10.48 25.27
CA GLU A 202 -16.32 11.68 26.12
C GLU A 202 -15.91 11.37 27.58
N LYS A 203 -16.26 10.17 28.09
CA LYS A 203 -15.90 9.71 29.44
C LYS A 203 -14.39 9.77 29.73
N TYR A 204 -13.54 9.65 28.69
CA TYR A 204 -12.09 9.70 28.83
C TYR A 204 -11.51 11.12 28.94
N ARG A 205 -12.32 12.17 28.74
CA ARG A 205 -11.89 13.59 28.83
C ARG A 205 -10.64 13.89 27.99
N GLY A 206 -10.65 13.40 26.76
CA GLY A 206 -9.49 13.53 25.86
C GLY A 206 -9.10 14.98 25.60
N LYS A 207 -10.05 15.92 25.52
CA LYS A 207 -9.77 17.35 25.24
C LYS A 207 -9.01 18.00 26.40
N GLU A 208 -9.39 17.69 27.63
CA GLU A 208 -8.75 18.15 28.85
C GLU A 208 -7.35 17.57 28.98
N LEU A 209 -7.17 16.30 28.63
CA LEU A 209 -5.86 15.65 28.53
C LEU A 209 -4.94 16.39 27.54
N VAL A 210 -5.42 16.66 26.31
CA VAL A 210 -4.61 17.40 25.32
C VAL A 210 -4.24 18.79 25.84
N LYS A 211 -5.22 19.52 26.42
CA LYS A 211 -4.99 20.86 26.98
C LYS A 211 -3.93 20.84 28.08
N ALA A 212 -3.95 19.82 28.96
CA ALA A 212 -2.96 19.67 30.01
C ALA A 212 -1.58 19.34 29.44
N ALA A 213 -1.50 18.44 28.45
CA ALA A 213 -0.25 17.99 27.87
C ALA A 213 0.54 19.12 27.16
N ILE A 214 -0.17 20.04 26.50
CA ILE A 214 0.44 21.19 25.81
C ILE A 214 0.70 22.39 26.72
N ASN A 215 0.26 22.36 27.98
CA ASN A 215 0.53 23.45 28.91
C ASN A 215 2.01 23.40 29.32
N PRO A 216 2.81 24.46 29.08
CA PRO A 216 4.24 24.44 29.36
C PRO A 216 4.59 24.19 30.84
N ASP A 217 3.70 24.58 31.75
CA ASP A 217 3.95 24.49 33.19
C ASP A 217 4.12 23.06 33.69
N ALA A 218 4.89 22.89 34.77
CA ALA A 218 5.06 21.59 35.44
C ALA A 218 3.73 21.00 35.94
N GLN A 219 2.76 21.86 36.25
CA GLN A 219 1.38 21.44 36.56
C GLN A 219 0.70 20.77 35.37
N GLY A 220 0.95 21.23 34.14
CA GLY A 220 0.41 20.66 32.91
C GLY A 220 0.82 19.19 32.71
N ALA A 221 2.10 18.88 32.93
CA ALA A 221 2.61 17.52 32.87
C ALA A 221 1.89 16.59 33.86
N LYS A 222 1.75 17.04 35.12
CA LYS A 222 1.08 16.27 36.17
C LYS A 222 -0.42 16.10 35.90
N LEU A 223 -1.08 17.12 35.38
CA LEU A 223 -2.48 17.02 34.95
C LEU A 223 -2.66 16.03 33.81
N ALA A 224 -1.78 16.03 32.80
CA ALA A 224 -1.85 15.09 31.68
C ALA A 224 -1.69 13.64 32.14
N GLU A 225 -0.76 13.39 33.07
CA GLU A 225 -0.57 12.07 33.69
C GLU A 225 -1.82 11.60 34.44
N LEU A 226 -2.44 12.47 35.24
CA LEU A 226 -3.67 12.14 35.97
C LEU A 226 -4.84 11.86 35.04
N TYR A 227 -5.02 12.66 33.97
CA TYR A 227 -6.06 12.40 32.97
C TYR A 227 -5.84 11.07 32.24
N LEU A 228 -4.60 10.75 31.86
CA LEU A 228 -4.28 9.49 31.21
C LEU A 228 -4.49 8.30 32.15
N SER A 229 -4.02 8.40 33.40
CA SER A 229 -4.21 7.38 34.44
C SER A 229 -5.70 7.11 34.68
N ARG A 230 -6.50 8.18 34.83
CA ARG A 230 -7.96 8.10 34.93
C ARG A 230 -8.59 7.37 33.73
N ALA A 231 -8.12 7.66 32.52
CA ALA A 231 -8.65 7.03 31.32
C ALA A 231 -8.38 5.52 31.28
N TYR A 232 -7.19 5.08 31.72
CA TYR A 232 -6.90 3.65 31.89
C TYR A 232 -7.76 3.01 32.99
N LYS A 233 -7.93 3.65 34.16
CA LYS A 233 -8.82 3.13 35.22
C LYS A 233 -10.26 2.97 34.74
N LEU A 234 -10.75 3.88 33.90
CA LEU A 234 -12.08 3.75 33.28
C LEU A 234 -12.15 2.64 32.23
N LEU A 235 -11.08 2.43 31.47
CA LEU A 235 -11.00 1.38 30.47
C LEU A 235 -10.94 -0.02 31.12
N ASP A 236 -10.22 -0.12 32.23
CA ASP A 236 -9.98 -1.36 32.99
C ASP A 236 -11.09 -1.63 34.03
N GLU A 237 -12.11 -0.77 34.10
CA GLU A 237 -13.24 -0.85 35.04
C GLU A 237 -12.82 -0.78 36.52
N GLU A 238 -11.66 -0.18 36.81
CA GLU A 238 -11.09 0.00 38.15
C GLU A 238 -11.61 1.27 38.83
N TYR A 239 -12.94 1.33 39.04
CA TYR A 239 -13.62 2.55 39.51
C TYR A 239 -13.22 3.03 40.92
N ALA A 240 -12.66 2.15 41.75
CA ALA A 240 -12.30 2.45 43.13
C ALA A 240 -11.20 3.53 43.26
N ASP A 241 -10.29 3.61 42.30
CA ASP A 241 -9.14 4.53 42.33
C ASP A 241 -9.47 5.93 41.77
N ILE A 242 -10.55 6.03 40.99
CA ILE A 242 -10.93 7.25 40.27
C ILE A 242 -11.20 8.45 41.21
N PRO A 243 -11.89 8.32 42.36
CA PRO A 243 -12.15 9.46 43.24
C PRO A 243 -10.88 10.15 43.75
N GLY A 244 -9.81 9.39 43.99
CA GLY A 244 -8.51 9.94 44.39
C GLY A 244 -7.88 10.77 43.27
N ILE A 245 -7.90 10.22 42.05
CA ILE A 245 -7.38 10.90 40.85
C ILE A 245 -8.18 12.19 40.57
N GLU A 246 -9.51 12.15 40.65
CA GLU A 246 -10.36 13.33 40.44
C GLU A 246 -10.13 14.42 41.48
N ARG A 247 -9.81 14.06 42.73
CA ARG A 247 -9.44 15.04 43.76
C ARG A 247 -8.13 15.73 43.39
N SER A 248 -7.10 14.96 43.04
CA SER A 248 -5.81 15.52 42.62
C SER A 248 -5.88 16.38 41.36
N ILE A 249 -6.78 16.04 40.42
CA ILE A 249 -7.04 16.90 39.24
C ILE A 249 -7.60 18.25 39.68
N ARG A 250 -8.59 18.28 40.59
CA ARG A 250 -9.18 19.54 41.08
C ARG A 250 -8.16 20.40 41.81
N GLU A 251 -7.38 19.80 42.71
CA GLU A 251 -6.34 20.49 43.49
C GLU A 251 -5.26 21.14 42.61
N LEU A 252 -5.00 20.59 41.41
CA LEU A 252 -4.03 21.15 40.46
C LEU A 252 -4.62 22.18 39.50
N GLN A 253 -5.94 22.33 39.47
CA GLN A 253 -6.66 23.31 38.64
C GLN A 253 -7.03 24.58 39.41
N GLU A 254 -6.99 24.53 40.74
CA GLU A 254 -7.12 25.68 41.66
C GLU A 254 -5.83 26.49 41.75
#